data_AF-A0A352LST3-F1
#
_entry.id   AF-A0A352LST3-F1
#
_cell.length_a   1.000
_cell.length_b   1.000
_cell.length_c   1.000
_cell.angle_alpha   90.00
_cell.angle_beta   90.00
_cell.angle_gamma   90.00
#
_symmetry.space_group_name_H-M   'P 1'
#
loop_
_entity.id
_entity.type
_entity.pdbx_description
1 polymer ?
#
loop_
_entity_poly.entity_id
_entity_poly.type
_entity_poly.pdbx_seq_one_letter_code
_entity_poly.pdbx_strand_id
1 'polypeptide(L)'
;MFQANYKKQEIQNKHKLSRILREGILVVTVGVATFLFLALVSYHATDPGWSRTGSGMGVANIGGYVGAWFADVLLCIFGYVAYVFPFMLIYAAWIPFLQQQKDETTQIFFILRSFGFFMILLSGSSLADLHLGDGNLPFGAGGVFGNLFQTGMVNIFNVIGANLVLFVLFLTGTTLFSGLSWIRTVEFLGQSIFNLIDFVGDQILQITQRESIGKRKAQKLEPQINFADDKIKNDIETPLVKAPLISQPTPIKSSLRAERERQVDLFDPSLAGSLPPLSLLDKPEKAPDTHYTAKELEEMSRNVELRLNDFGVEAQVVAVHPGPVVTRFELQLAAGTKASRITGLAKDLARSLSVVSVRIVEIIPGKSVIGLELP
;
A
#
# COMPACT_ATOMS: atom_id res chain seq x y z
N MET A 1 25.96 15.42 46.87
CA MET A 1 26.28 15.39 45.42
C MET A 1 26.95 14.08 44.99
N PHE A 2 28.00 13.61 45.68
CA PHE A 2 28.74 12.39 45.34
C PHE A 2 27.91 11.08 45.34
N GLN A 3 27.07 10.84 46.35
CA GLN A 3 26.24 9.62 46.42
C GLN A 3 25.20 9.52 45.30
N ALA A 4 24.68 10.67 44.83
CA ALA A 4 23.72 10.71 43.72
C ALA A 4 24.40 10.39 42.38
N ASN A 5 25.62 10.87 42.16
CA ASN A 5 26.41 10.55 40.97
C ASN A 5 26.84 9.08 40.94
N TYR A 6 27.22 8.51 42.09
CA TYR A 6 27.56 7.09 42.21
C TYR A 6 26.37 6.17 41.87
N LYS A 7 25.19 6.45 42.45
CA LYS A 7 23.96 5.69 42.19
C LYS A 7 23.52 5.78 40.72
N LYS A 8 23.70 6.95 40.09
CA LYS A 8 23.41 7.16 38.66
C LYS A 8 24.36 6.38 37.76
N GLN A 9 25.65 6.36 38.08
CA GLN A 9 26.65 5.55 37.38
C GLN A 9 26.39 4.05 37.54
N GLU A 10 26.00 3.59 38.73
CA GLU A 10 25.69 2.17 38.97
C GLU A 10 24.48 1.69 38.15
N ILE A 11 23.41 2.50 38.09
CA ILE A 11 22.22 2.22 37.27
C ILE A 11 22.58 2.20 35.78
N GLN A 12 23.37 3.17 35.33
CA GLN A 12 23.83 3.25 33.93
C GLN A 12 24.69 2.04 33.53
N ASN A 13 25.58 1.59 34.43
CA ASN A 13 26.40 0.40 34.21
C ASN A 13 25.56 -0.88 34.19
N LYS A 14 24.55 -1.01 35.06
CA LYS A 14 23.61 -2.15 35.05
C LYS A 14 22.81 -2.23 33.75
N HIS A 15 22.32 -1.10 33.23
CA HIS A 15 21.63 -1.07 31.93
C HIS A 15 22.55 -1.38 30.75
N LYS A 16 23.79 -0.89 30.78
CA LYS A 16 24.77 -1.20 29.74
C LYS A 16 25.15 -2.69 29.74
N LEU A 17 25.36 -3.27 30.92
CA LEU A 17 25.67 -4.70 31.06
C LEU A 17 24.50 -5.59 30.60
N SER A 18 23.26 -5.27 31.01
CA SER A 18 22.08 -6.06 30.60
C SER A 18 21.85 -5.98 29.08
N ARG A 19 22.11 -4.84 28.46
CA ARG A 19 22.05 -4.69 27.01
C ARG A 19 23.09 -5.55 26.30
N ILE A 20 24.36 -5.47 26.71
CA ILE A 20 25.45 -6.27 26.11
C ILE A 20 25.18 -7.77 26.27
N LEU A 21 24.71 -8.19 27.44
CA LEU A 21 24.33 -9.60 27.68
C LEU A 21 23.19 -10.04 26.77
N ARG A 22 22.14 -9.23 26.61
CA ARG A 22 21.04 -9.54 25.68
C ARG A 22 21.54 -9.63 24.24
N GLU A 23 22.30 -8.64 23.77
CA GLU A 23 22.89 -8.64 22.42
C GLU A 23 23.79 -9.86 22.20
N GLY A 24 24.60 -10.24 23.19
CA GLY A 24 25.41 -11.47 23.16
C GLY A 24 24.57 -12.74 23.07
N ILE A 25 23.50 -12.85 23.86
CA ILE A 25 22.55 -13.98 23.79
C ILE A 25 21.93 -14.06 22.40
N LEU A 26 21.49 -12.94 21.84
CA LEU A 26 20.90 -12.91 20.50
C LEU A 26 21.87 -13.42 19.44
N VAL A 27 23.11 -12.93 19.42
CA VAL A 27 24.12 -13.36 18.44
C VAL A 27 24.41 -14.85 18.57
N VAL A 28 24.55 -15.37 19.80
CA VAL A 28 24.74 -16.80 20.05
C VAL A 28 23.54 -17.60 19.58
N THR A 29 22.31 -17.18 19.89
CA THR A 29 21.08 -17.88 19.47
C THR A 29 20.94 -17.88 17.95
N VAL A 30 21.25 -16.77 17.27
CA VAL A 30 21.26 -16.72 15.81
C VAL A 30 22.30 -17.69 15.24
N GLY A 31 23.52 -17.71 15.78
CA GLY A 31 24.55 -18.66 15.35
C GLY A 31 24.13 -20.13 15.52
N VAL A 32 23.55 -20.47 16.68
CA VAL A 32 23.02 -21.82 16.95
C VAL A 32 21.86 -22.15 16.01
N ALA A 33 20.92 -21.23 15.80
CA ALA A 33 19.79 -21.45 14.91
C ALA A 33 20.24 -21.63 13.45
N THR A 34 21.17 -20.81 12.96
CA THR A 34 21.74 -20.99 11.62
C THR A 34 22.45 -22.33 11.48
N PHE A 35 23.23 -22.74 12.49
CA PHE A 35 23.86 -24.07 12.51
C PHE A 35 22.82 -25.20 12.45
N LEU A 36 21.77 -25.14 13.28
CA LEU A 36 20.69 -26.12 13.28
C LEU A 36 19.93 -26.15 11.94
N PHE A 37 19.69 -25.00 11.33
CA PHE A 37 19.04 -24.92 10.01
C PHE A 37 19.89 -25.57 8.92
N LEU A 38 21.20 -25.27 8.89
CA LEU A 38 22.12 -25.91 7.95
C LEU A 38 22.20 -27.42 8.18
N ALA A 39 22.20 -27.85 9.44
CA ALA A 39 22.17 -29.26 9.80
C ALA A 39 20.88 -29.94 9.31
N LEU A 40 19.70 -29.31 9.47
CA LEU A 40 18.43 -29.84 9.00
C LEU A 40 18.34 -29.92 7.48
N VAL A 41 18.75 -28.87 6.76
CA VAL A 41 18.70 -28.85 5.29
C VAL A 41 19.71 -29.83 4.67
N SER A 42 20.87 -30.02 5.31
CA SER A 42 21.88 -31.00 4.88
C SER A 42 21.72 -32.38 5.51
N TYR A 43 20.54 -32.69 6.06
CA TYR A 43 20.25 -34.00 6.63
C TYR A 43 20.34 -35.10 5.56
N HIS A 44 21.00 -36.20 5.92
CA HIS A 44 21.10 -37.38 5.07
C HIS A 44 20.86 -38.64 5.89
N ALA A 45 20.04 -39.57 5.37
CA ALA A 45 19.62 -40.76 6.12
C ALA A 45 20.74 -41.77 6.41
N THR A 46 21.90 -41.64 5.74
CA THR A 46 23.06 -42.50 5.99
C THR A 46 23.98 -41.98 7.08
N ASP A 47 23.76 -40.75 7.57
CA ASP A 47 24.59 -40.16 8.60
C ASP A 47 24.28 -40.78 9.98
N PRO A 48 25.27 -40.86 10.88
CA PRO A 48 25.06 -41.33 12.24
C PRO A 48 24.24 -40.31 13.04
N GLY A 49 23.26 -40.80 13.79
CA GLY A 49 22.33 -40.00 14.57
C GLY A 49 21.74 -40.77 15.75
N TRP A 50 20.75 -40.17 16.41
CA TRP A 50 20.06 -40.79 17.55
C TRP A 50 19.25 -42.03 17.14
N SER A 51 18.62 -41.98 15.97
CA SER A 51 17.78 -43.04 15.44
C SER A 51 18.52 -44.03 14.54
N ARG A 52 19.76 -43.71 14.13
CA ARG A 52 20.54 -44.50 13.16
C ARG A 52 22.02 -44.57 13.48
N THR A 53 22.59 -45.76 13.34
CA THR A 53 24.03 -46.02 13.55
C THR A 53 24.92 -45.44 12.43
N GLY A 54 24.33 -45.08 11.28
CA GLY A 54 25.05 -44.56 10.10
C GLY A 54 25.72 -45.66 9.26
N SER A 55 26.10 -45.35 8.03
CA SER A 55 26.72 -46.30 7.08
C SER A 55 28.24 -46.48 7.26
N GLY A 56 28.86 -45.68 8.13
CA GLY A 56 30.31 -45.69 8.37
C GLY A 56 31.16 -45.02 7.28
N MET A 57 30.55 -44.48 6.21
CA MET A 57 31.26 -43.88 5.07
C MET A 57 31.50 -42.35 5.20
N GLY A 58 31.72 -41.86 6.42
CA GLY A 58 31.82 -40.42 6.72
C GLY A 58 30.45 -39.73 6.84
N VAL A 59 30.44 -38.47 7.29
CA VAL A 59 29.21 -37.69 7.51
C VAL A 59 29.00 -36.72 6.35
N ALA A 60 27.83 -36.80 5.70
CA ALA A 60 27.45 -35.91 4.61
C ALA A 60 26.93 -34.55 5.11
N ASN A 61 26.36 -34.51 6.31
CA ASN A 61 25.88 -33.29 6.93
C ASN A 61 26.96 -32.20 7.01
N ILE A 62 26.63 -30.98 6.59
CA ILE A 62 27.56 -29.84 6.58
C ILE A 62 27.97 -29.46 8.02
N GLY A 63 27.09 -29.70 8.99
CA GLY A 63 27.37 -29.52 10.42
C GLY A 63 28.20 -30.65 11.04
N GLY A 64 28.71 -31.59 10.24
CA GLY A 64 29.46 -32.77 10.69
C GLY A 64 28.63 -33.69 11.60
N TYR A 65 29.31 -34.50 12.41
CA TYR A 65 28.66 -35.44 13.33
C TYR A 65 27.64 -34.77 14.27
N VAL A 66 27.96 -33.57 14.76
CA VAL A 66 27.09 -32.82 15.67
C VAL A 66 25.82 -32.37 14.94
N GLY A 67 25.98 -31.82 13.72
CA GLY A 67 24.84 -31.41 12.89
C GLY A 67 23.94 -32.59 12.52
N ALA A 68 24.53 -33.70 12.05
CA ALA A 68 23.80 -34.92 11.72
C ALA A 68 22.96 -35.42 12.91
N TRP A 69 23.55 -35.45 14.11
CA TRP A 69 22.86 -35.89 15.31
C TRP A 69 21.69 -34.98 15.69
N PHE A 70 21.89 -33.65 15.70
CA PHE A 70 20.80 -32.71 16.02
C PHE A 70 19.69 -32.72 14.97
N ALA A 71 20.05 -32.80 13.69
CA ALA A 71 19.07 -32.89 12.61
C ALA A 71 18.23 -34.16 12.74
N ASP A 72 18.88 -35.31 13.01
CA ASP A 72 18.19 -36.57 13.20
C ASP A 72 17.25 -36.55 14.42
N VAL A 73 17.68 -36.00 15.56
CA VAL A 73 16.82 -35.84 16.75
C VAL A 73 15.62 -34.95 16.47
N LEU A 74 15.83 -33.78 15.86
CA LEU A 74 14.74 -32.83 15.60
C LEU A 74 13.73 -33.37 14.59
N LEU A 75 14.21 -33.99 13.50
CA LEU A 75 13.35 -34.62 12.50
C LEU A 75 12.65 -35.87 13.05
N CYS A 76 13.29 -36.61 13.95
CA CYS A 76 12.67 -37.74 14.63
C CYS A 76 11.50 -37.30 15.51
N ILE A 77 11.66 -36.22 16.28
CA ILE A 77 10.63 -35.76 17.23
C ILE A 77 9.50 -35.01 16.52
N PHE A 78 9.82 -34.08 15.61
CA PHE A 78 8.87 -33.10 15.05
C PHE A 78 8.62 -33.25 13.53
N GLY A 79 9.30 -34.16 12.85
CA GLY A 79 9.18 -34.33 11.40
C GLY A 79 9.47 -33.03 10.64
N TYR A 80 8.62 -32.69 9.66
CA TYR A 80 8.80 -31.48 8.84
C TYR A 80 8.69 -30.16 9.64
N VAL A 81 8.05 -30.16 10.81
CA VAL A 81 7.96 -28.95 11.63
C VAL A 81 9.30 -28.55 12.24
N ALA A 82 10.26 -29.47 12.31
CA ALA A 82 11.64 -29.18 12.73
C ALA A 82 12.29 -28.05 11.92
N TYR A 83 11.95 -27.87 10.64
CA TYR A 83 12.49 -26.78 9.81
C TYR A 83 12.08 -25.38 10.28
N VAL A 84 10.96 -25.27 11.01
CA VAL A 84 10.48 -24.00 11.59
C VAL A 84 11.19 -23.68 12.90
N PHE A 85 11.70 -24.69 13.60
CA PHE A 85 12.31 -24.57 14.93
C PHE A 85 13.47 -23.54 14.99
N PRO A 86 14.44 -23.51 14.06
CA PRO A 86 15.50 -22.50 14.08
C PRO A 86 14.96 -21.05 14.00
N PHE A 87 13.96 -20.80 13.16
CA PHE A 87 13.35 -19.48 13.02
C PHE A 87 12.59 -19.08 14.28
N MET A 88 11.94 -20.03 14.94
CA MET A 88 11.30 -19.79 16.23
C MET A 88 12.33 -19.43 17.31
N LEU A 89 13.51 -20.04 17.35
CA LEU A 89 14.57 -19.66 18.29
C LEU A 89 15.05 -18.23 18.08
N ILE A 90 15.29 -17.84 16.82
CA ILE A 90 15.69 -16.47 16.47
C ILE A 90 14.61 -15.49 16.91
N TYR A 91 13.35 -15.79 16.57
CA TYR A 91 12.22 -14.94 16.92
C TYR A 91 12.08 -14.83 18.45
N ALA A 92 12.16 -15.93 19.19
CA ALA A 92 12.08 -15.95 20.65
C ALA A 92 13.19 -15.09 21.31
N ALA A 93 14.42 -15.13 20.77
CA ALA A 93 15.51 -14.27 21.23
C ALA A 93 15.32 -12.79 20.86
N TRP A 94 14.61 -12.50 19.77
CA TRP A 94 14.38 -11.14 19.27
C TRP A 94 13.26 -10.39 20.02
N ILE A 95 12.17 -11.07 20.42
CA ILE A 95 11.00 -10.38 21.02
C ILE A 95 11.34 -9.52 22.27
N PRO A 96 12.19 -9.97 23.22
CA PRO A 96 12.55 -9.17 24.39
C PRO A 96 13.21 -7.82 24.06
N PHE A 97 13.73 -7.64 22.84
CA PHE A 97 14.29 -6.37 22.37
C PHE A 97 13.22 -5.40 21.89
N LEU A 98 12.13 -5.92 21.31
CA LEU A 98 10.96 -5.14 20.90
C LEU A 98 10.14 -4.68 22.11
N GLN A 99 10.17 -5.43 23.21
CA GLN A 99 9.35 -5.22 24.40
C GLN A 99 10.19 -4.71 25.58
N GLN A 100 10.59 -3.44 25.54
CA GLN A 100 11.41 -2.80 26.60
C GLN A 100 10.63 -2.41 27.88
N GLN A 101 9.43 -2.96 28.13
CA GLN A 101 8.61 -2.59 29.30
C GLN A 101 8.83 -3.49 30.54
N LYS A 102 8.62 -2.87 31.72
CA LYS A 102 9.11 -3.20 33.07
C LYS A 102 8.74 -4.58 33.66
N ASP A 103 9.81 -5.26 34.07
CA ASP A 103 10.11 -6.26 35.12
C ASP A 103 9.07 -7.25 35.70
N GLU A 104 7.79 -6.95 35.94
CA GLU A 104 6.90 -7.92 36.64
C GLU A 104 6.07 -8.80 35.70
N THR A 105 5.62 -8.28 34.55
CA THR A 105 4.85 -9.08 33.58
C THR A 105 5.74 -9.94 32.68
N THR A 106 7.06 -9.73 32.70
CA THR A 106 8.01 -10.42 31.81
C THR A 106 8.05 -11.93 32.04
N GLN A 107 7.94 -12.40 33.28
CA GLN A 107 7.96 -13.84 33.59
C GLN A 107 6.70 -14.55 33.07
N ILE A 108 5.52 -13.95 33.26
CA ILE A 108 4.26 -14.49 32.76
C ILE A 108 4.30 -14.58 31.23
N PHE A 109 4.74 -13.52 30.54
CA PHE A 109 4.89 -13.56 29.09
C PHE A 109 5.91 -14.61 28.63
N PHE A 110 7.02 -14.80 29.36
CA PHE A 110 7.98 -15.85 29.05
C PHE A 110 7.37 -17.26 29.16
N ILE A 111 6.61 -17.52 30.23
CA ILE A 111 5.92 -18.80 30.43
C ILE A 111 4.86 -19.02 29.34
N LEU A 112 4.00 -18.03 29.08
CA LEU A 112 2.97 -18.13 28.04
C LEU A 112 3.57 -18.35 26.66
N ARG A 113 4.68 -17.67 26.34
CA ARG A 113 5.39 -17.87 25.06
C ARG A 113 6.04 -19.23 24.96
N SER A 114 6.66 -19.70 26.04
CA SER A 114 7.25 -21.05 26.08
C SER A 114 6.17 -22.09 25.88
N PHE A 115 5.01 -21.92 26.51
CA PHE A 115 3.85 -22.78 26.29
C PHE A 115 3.37 -22.71 24.83
N GLY A 116 3.23 -21.51 24.25
CA GLY A 116 2.89 -21.32 22.85
C GLY A 116 3.89 -21.98 21.88
N PHE A 117 5.19 -21.89 22.17
CA PHE A 117 6.25 -22.52 21.40
C PHE A 117 6.06 -24.05 21.32
N PHE A 118 5.89 -24.72 22.45
CA PHE A 118 5.66 -26.16 22.47
C PHE A 118 4.33 -26.56 21.85
N MET A 119 3.29 -25.73 22.04
CA MET A 119 1.97 -25.94 21.46
C MET A 119 2.01 -25.90 19.92
N ILE A 120 2.75 -24.97 19.33
CA ILE A 120 2.99 -24.89 17.88
C ILE A 120 3.71 -26.15 17.40
N LEU A 121 4.79 -26.56 18.08
CA LEU A 121 5.54 -27.75 17.68
C LEU A 121 4.67 -29.01 17.73
N LEU A 122 3.91 -29.21 18.82
CA LEU A 122 3.06 -30.40 18.97
C LEU A 122 1.90 -30.41 17.96
N SER A 123 1.10 -29.35 17.92
CA SER A 123 -0.06 -29.27 17.02
C SER A 123 0.34 -29.23 15.55
N GLY A 124 1.41 -28.51 15.22
CA GLY A 124 1.97 -28.48 13.87
C GLY A 124 2.48 -29.84 13.44
N SER A 125 3.20 -30.56 14.32
CA SER A 125 3.72 -31.90 14.02
C SER A 125 2.56 -32.88 13.81
N SER A 126 1.49 -32.81 14.60
CA SER A 126 0.30 -33.64 14.40
C SER A 126 -0.49 -33.30 13.14
N LEU A 127 -0.60 -32.02 12.78
CA LEU A 127 -1.21 -31.59 11.52
C LEU A 127 -0.39 -32.04 10.31
N ALA A 128 0.94 -31.98 10.42
CA ALA A 128 1.86 -32.50 9.43
C ALA A 128 1.63 -34.00 9.22
N ASP A 129 1.54 -34.80 10.29
CA ASP A 129 1.26 -36.24 10.19
C ASP A 129 -0.09 -36.55 9.52
N LEU A 130 -1.11 -35.73 9.73
CA LEU A 130 -2.44 -35.92 9.12
C LEU A 130 -2.49 -35.66 7.62
N HIS A 131 -1.69 -34.72 7.13
CA HIS A 131 -1.87 -34.16 5.77
C HIS A 131 -0.65 -34.33 4.87
N LEU A 132 0.54 -34.42 5.44
CA LEU A 132 1.77 -34.61 4.69
C LEU A 132 2.10 -36.09 4.69
N GLY A 133 2.44 -36.64 3.52
CA GLY A 133 2.90 -38.02 3.42
C GLY A 133 4.25 -38.21 4.11
N ASP A 134 4.52 -39.44 4.57
CA ASP A 134 5.70 -39.81 5.36
C ASP A 134 7.04 -39.44 4.71
N GLY A 135 7.09 -39.30 3.39
CA GLY A 135 8.26 -38.86 2.65
C GLY A 135 9.50 -39.72 2.93
N ASN A 136 10.67 -39.08 3.01
CA ASN A 136 11.95 -39.72 3.31
C ASN A 136 12.39 -39.53 4.80
N LEU A 137 11.44 -39.22 5.67
CA LEU A 137 11.72 -38.97 7.10
C LEU A 137 11.74 -40.28 7.90
N PRO A 138 12.53 -40.34 8.99
CA PRO A 138 12.67 -41.56 9.80
C PRO A 138 11.36 -42.04 10.44
N PHE A 139 10.50 -41.12 10.87
CA PHE A 139 9.29 -41.42 11.65
C PHE A 139 8.05 -40.70 11.08
N GLY A 140 8.01 -40.54 9.75
CA GLY A 140 6.90 -39.88 9.07
C GLY A 140 6.93 -38.35 9.16
N ALA A 141 5.90 -37.73 8.62
CA ALA A 141 5.84 -36.29 8.43
C ALA A 141 5.72 -35.49 9.74
N GLY A 142 5.08 -36.06 10.77
CA GLY A 142 4.94 -35.44 12.08
C GLY A 142 5.98 -35.90 13.12
N GLY A 143 6.83 -36.87 12.77
CA GLY A 143 7.71 -37.51 13.74
C GLY A 143 6.94 -38.22 14.87
N VAL A 144 7.68 -38.65 15.89
CA VAL A 144 7.12 -39.45 17.00
C VAL A 144 6.02 -38.71 17.76
N PHE A 145 6.19 -37.41 18.03
CA PHE A 145 5.18 -36.64 18.76
C PHE A 145 3.96 -36.30 17.92
N GLY A 146 4.17 -35.99 16.63
CA GLY A 146 3.08 -35.74 15.70
C GLY A 146 2.16 -36.95 15.62
N ASN A 147 2.73 -38.12 15.34
CA ASN A 147 2.01 -39.38 15.20
C ASN A 147 1.25 -39.79 16.48
N LEU A 148 1.92 -39.74 17.63
CA LEU A 148 1.31 -40.12 18.91
C LEU A 148 0.11 -39.22 19.25
N PHE A 149 0.28 -37.90 19.11
CA PHE A 149 -0.77 -36.95 19.48
C PHE A 149 -1.90 -36.89 18.46
N GLN A 150 -1.58 -37.03 17.16
CA GLN A 150 -2.55 -37.15 16.08
C GLN A 150 -3.45 -38.37 16.27
N THR A 151 -2.87 -39.54 16.55
CA THR A 151 -3.62 -40.79 16.73
C THR A 151 -4.59 -40.65 17.90
N GLY A 152 -4.15 -40.05 19.01
CA GLY A 152 -5.00 -39.73 20.15
C GLY A 152 -6.16 -38.80 19.79
N MET A 153 -5.89 -37.72 19.05
CA MET A 153 -6.93 -36.76 18.64
C MET A 153 -7.95 -37.38 17.68
N VAL A 154 -7.52 -38.17 16.70
CA VAL A 154 -8.42 -38.84 15.75
C VAL A 154 -9.30 -39.86 16.45
N ASN A 155 -8.76 -40.60 17.42
CA ASN A 155 -9.54 -41.55 18.21
C ASN A 155 -10.64 -40.88 19.05
N ILE A 156 -10.39 -39.67 19.55
CA ILE A 156 -11.35 -38.93 20.39
C ILE A 156 -12.37 -38.16 19.53
N PHE A 157 -11.92 -37.49 18.47
CA PHE A 157 -12.70 -36.49 17.74
C PHE A 157 -13.04 -36.87 16.29
N ASN A 158 -12.58 -38.04 15.80
CA ASN A 158 -12.54 -38.40 14.38
C ASN A 158 -11.62 -37.43 13.58
N VAL A 159 -11.30 -37.74 12.33
CA VAL A 159 -10.35 -36.98 11.50
C VAL A 159 -10.77 -35.51 11.33
N ILE A 160 -12.05 -35.27 11.06
CA ILE A 160 -12.57 -33.90 10.85
C ILE A 160 -12.47 -33.08 12.14
N GLY A 161 -12.86 -33.65 13.28
CA GLY A 161 -12.79 -32.96 14.57
C GLY A 161 -11.35 -32.76 15.05
N ALA A 162 -10.49 -33.76 14.85
CA ALA A 162 -9.06 -33.67 15.16
C ALA A 162 -8.39 -32.54 14.38
N ASN A 163 -8.69 -32.40 13.08
CA ASN A 163 -8.18 -31.30 12.26
C ASN A 163 -8.57 -29.94 12.83
N LEU A 164 -9.84 -29.76 13.18
CA LEU A 164 -10.33 -28.48 13.73
C LEU A 164 -9.63 -28.17 15.06
N VAL A 165 -9.60 -29.13 15.98
CA VAL A 165 -8.98 -28.95 17.31
C VAL A 165 -7.49 -28.67 17.18
N LEU A 166 -6.76 -29.44 16.38
CA LEU A 166 -5.34 -29.24 16.16
C LEU A 166 -5.04 -27.89 15.48
N PHE A 167 -5.86 -27.47 14.52
CA PHE A 167 -5.72 -26.16 13.89
C PHE A 167 -5.97 -25.02 14.89
N VAL A 168 -6.99 -25.12 15.73
CA VAL A 168 -7.24 -24.14 16.79
C VAL A 168 -6.10 -24.11 17.80
N LEU A 169 -5.56 -25.27 18.19
CA LEU A 169 -4.39 -25.36 19.08
C LEU A 169 -3.16 -24.70 18.43
N PHE A 170 -2.94 -24.90 17.13
CA PHE A 170 -1.86 -24.29 16.37
C PHE A 170 -1.98 -22.76 16.30
N LEU A 171 -3.17 -22.24 16.00
CA LEU A 171 -3.42 -20.79 15.98
C LEU A 171 -3.29 -20.19 17.38
N THR A 172 -3.77 -20.89 18.40
CA THR A 172 -3.63 -20.47 19.81
C THR A 172 -2.17 -20.41 20.22
N GLY A 173 -1.40 -21.46 19.90
CA GLY A 173 0.04 -21.50 20.15
C GLY A 173 0.78 -20.36 19.44
N THR A 174 0.45 -20.13 18.16
CA THR A 174 0.99 -19.02 17.36
C THR A 174 0.69 -17.67 18.01
N THR A 175 -0.52 -17.49 18.53
CA THR A 175 -0.94 -16.26 19.23
C THR A 175 -0.16 -16.05 20.52
N LEU A 176 -0.03 -17.10 21.35
CA LEU A 176 0.70 -17.03 22.62
C LEU A 176 2.19 -16.79 22.43
N PHE A 177 2.79 -17.42 21.42
CA PHE A 177 4.21 -17.30 21.11
C PHE A 177 4.56 -15.90 20.55
N SER A 178 3.79 -15.43 19.58
CA SER A 178 4.08 -14.19 18.85
C SER A 178 3.49 -12.94 19.50
N GLY A 179 2.38 -13.06 20.23
CA GLY A 179 1.57 -11.91 20.65
C GLY A 179 0.92 -11.17 19.48
N LEU A 180 0.75 -11.83 18.32
CA LEU A 180 0.09 -11.27 17.15
C LEU A 180 -1.39 -10.96 17.44
N SER A 181 -1.86 -9.85 16.89
CA SER A 181 -3.29 -9.51 16.85
C SER A 181 -3.87 -9.97 15.51
N TRP A 182 -4.80 -10.94 15.54
CA TRP A 182 -5.44 -11.47 14.34
C TRP A 182 -6.15 -10.39 13.51
N ILE A 183 -6.77 -9.39 14.16
CA ILE A 183 -7.37 -8.25 13.46
C ILE A 183 -6.33 -7.53 12.60
N ARG A 184 -5.16 -7.22 13.17
CA ARG A 184 -4.09 -6.50 12.44
C ARG A 184 -3.50 -7.36 11.34
N THR A 185 -3.35 -8.66 11.57
CA THR A 185 -2.86 -9.59 10.55
C THR A 185 -3.82 -9.66 9.36
N VAL A 186 -5.13 -9.72 9.62
CA VAL A 186 -6.16 -9.73 8.58
C VAL A 186 -6.20 -8.40 7.84
N GLU A 187 -6.12 -7.27 8.54
CA GLU A 187 -6.03 -5.94 7.92
C GLU A 187 -4.79 -5.81 7.02
N PHE A 188 -3.62 -6.22 7.51
CA PHE A 188 -2.37 -6.20 6.75
C PHE A 188 -2.43 -7.11 5.51
N LEU A 189 -2.97 -8.32 5.66
CA LEU A 189 -3.15 -9.24 4.54
C LEU A 189 -4.14 -8.67 3.52
N GLY A 190 -5.25 -8.10 3.97
CA GLY A 190 -6.23 -7.44 3.13
C GLY A 190 -5.61 -6.28 2.33
N GLN A 191 -4.88 -5.38 3.00
CA GLN A 191 -4.15 -4.30 2.33
C GLN A 191 -3.12 -4.83 1.32
N SER A 192 -2.39 -5.89 1.67
CA SER A 192 -1.41 -6.51 0.77
C SER A 192 -2.07 -7.10 -0.49
N ILE A 193 -3.23 -7.73 -0.33
CA ILE A 193 -4.02 -8.27 -1.45
C ILE A 193 -4.52 -7.14 -2.35
N PHE A 194 -5.09 -6.07 -1.78
CA PHE A 194 -5.53 -4.92 -2.58
C PHE A 194 -4.37 -4.26 -3.32
N ASN A 195 -3.24 -4.04 -2.67
CA ASN A 195 -2.05 -3.50 -3.30
C ASN A 195 -1.54 -4.40 -4.43
N LEU A 196 -1.63 -5.73 -4.27
CA LEU A 196 -1.25 -6.68 -5.32
C LEU A 196 -2.23 -6.64 -6.50
N ILE A 197 -3.53 -6.54 -6.23
CA ILE A 197 -4.56 -6.39 -7.26
C ILE A 197 -4.34 -5.10 -8.04
N ASP A 198 -4.09 -3.99 -7.36
CA ASP A 198 -3.80 -2.70 -7.98
C ASP A 198 -2.52 -2.78 -8.82
N PHE A 199 -1.45 -3.37 -8.28
CA PHE A 199 -0.19 -3.57 -9.00
C PHE A 199 -0.37 -4.41 -10.27
N VAL A 200 -1.09 -5.54 -10.19
CA VAL A 200 -1.35 -6.39 -11.36
C VAL A 200 -2.26 -5.69 -12.36
N GLY A 201 -3.29 -4.98 -11.88
CA GLY A 201 -4.18 -4.17 -12.70
C GLY A 201 -3.42 -3.10 -13.49
N ASP A 202 -2.54 -2.36 -12.83
CA ASP A 202 -1.67 -1.36 -13.45
C ASP A 202 -0.73 -1.98 -14.47
N GLN A 203 -0.16 -3.17 -14.19
CA GLN A 203 0.71 -3.87 -15.13
C GLN A 203 -0.03 -4.36 -16.38
N ILE A 204 -1.27 -4.86 -16.24
CA ILE A 204 -2.11 -5.27 -17.37
C ILE A 204 -2.53 -4.06 -18.21
N LEU A 205 -2.90 -2.96 -17.55
CA LEU A 205 -3.24 -1.69 -18.23
C LEU A 205 -2.04 -1.15 -19.01
N GLN A 206 -0.84 -1.21 -18.45
CA GLN A 206 0.38 -0.78 -19.14
C GLN A 206 0.72 -1.65 -20.35
N ILE A 207 0.54 -2.97 -20.29
CA ILE A 207 0.76 -3.87 -21.44
C ILE A 207 -0.25 -3.55 -22.57
N THR A 208 -1.53 -3.40 -22.22
CA THR A 208 -2.60 -3.07 -23.19
C THR A 208 -2.39 -1.70 -23.82
N GLN A 209 -1.93 -0.71 -23.05
CA GLN A 209 -1.62 0.62 -23.57
C GLN A 209 -0.41 0.61 -24.51
N ARG A 210 0.64 -0.20 -24.23
CA ARG A 210 1.80 -0.34 -25.12
C ARG A 210 1.43 -0.89 -26.50
N GLU A 211 0.50 -1.85 -26.57
CA GLU A 211 0.00 -2.36 -27.84
C GLU A 211 -0.78 -1.30 -28.63
N SER A 212 -1.62 -0.51 -27.97
CA SER A 212 -2.39 0.55 -28.64
C SER A 212 -1.51 1.72 -29.12
N ILE A 213 -0.47 2.09 -28.36
CA ILE A 213 0.51 3.12 -28.75
C ILE A 213 1.38 2.62 -29.92
N GLY A 214 1.75 1.34 -29.93
CA GLY A 214 2.46 0.69 -31.05
C GLY A 214 1.64 0.70 -32.34
N LYS A 215 0.35 0.35 -32.26
CA LYS A 215 -0.58 0.42 -33.41
C LYS A 215 -0.79 1.85 -33.92
N ARG A 216 -0.92 2.84 -33.03
CA ARG A 216 -1.03 4.26 -33.40
C ARG A 216 0.24 4.82 -34.05
N LYS A 217 1.42 4.36 -33.63
CA LYS A 217 2.70 4.73 -34.28
C LYS A 217 2.85 4.05 -35.64
N ALA A 218 2.48 2.78 -35.78
CA ALA A 218 2.51 2.05 -37.05
C ALA A 218 1.55 2.66 -38.09
N GLN A 219 0.35 3.09 -37.67
CA GLN A 219 -0.62 3.75 -38.56
C GLN A 219 -0.18 5.16 -39.00
N LYS A 220 0.68 5.84 -38.24
CA LYS A 220 1.29 7.13 -38.64
C LYS A 220 2.49 6.98 -39.59
N LEU A 221 2.96 5.75 -39.82
CA LEU A 221 4.10 5.43 -40.68
C LEU A 221 3.67 4.86 -42.05
N GLU A 222 2.39 4.89 -42.40
CA GLU A 222 1.99 4.67 -43.79
C GLU A 222 2.62 5.74 -44.68
N PRO A 223 3.26 5.37 -45.81
CA PRO A 223 3.91 6.34 -46.67
C PRO A 223 2.85 7.27 -47.25
N GLN A 224 2.97 8.57 -46.96
CA GLN A 224 2.26 9.59 -47.72
C GLN A 224 2.70 9.45 -49.18
N ILE A 225 1.82 8.90 -50.01
CA ILE A 225 1.97 8.95 -51.45
C ILE A 225 1.90 10.43 -51.83
N ASN A 226 3.05 10.96 -52.27
CA ASN A 226 3.17 12.31 -52.82
C ASN A 226 2.19 12.45 -53.99
N PHE A 227 1.08 13.12 -53.76
CA PHE A 227 0.33 13.76 -54.85
C PHE A 227 1.06 15.06 -55.15
N ALA A 228 1.88 14.98 -56.20
CA ALA A 228 2.45 16.14 -56.86
C ALA A 228 1.33 17.09 -57.29
N ASP A 229 1.62 18.38 -57.07
CA ASP A 229 1.03 19.57 -57.68
C ASP A 229 -0.04 19.34 -58.74
N ASP A 230 -1.26 19.80 -58.45
CA ASP A 230 -1.98 20.54 -59.48
C ASP A 230 -2.84 21.65 -58.88
N LYS A 231 -2.57 22.86 -59.37
CA LYS A 231 -3.25 24.10 -59.00
C LYS A 231 -4.66 24.09 -59.55
N ILE A 232 -5.67 24.20 -58.70
CA ILE A 232 -6.93 24.88 -59.05
C ILE A 232 -7.32 25.79 -57.89
N LYS A 233 -7.13 27.10 -58.12
CA LYS A 233 -7.80 28.17 -57.36
C LYS A 233 -9.30 27.97 -57.49
N ASN A 234 -10.01 27.94 -56.38
CA ASN A 234 -11.39 28.42 -56.31
C ASN A 234 -11.63 29.02 -54.92
N ASP A 235 -11.97 30.29 -54.94
CA ASP A 235 -12.39 31.09 -53.81
C ASP A 235 -13.65 30.48 -53.18
N ILE A 236 -13.56 30.08 -51.91
CA ILE A 236 -14.71 29.97 -51.02
C ILE A 236 -14.32 30.72 -49.74
N GLU A 237 -15.01 31.82 -49.51
CA GLU A 237 -14.92 32.63 -48.30
C GLU A 237 -15.03 31.73 -47.05
N THR A 238 -13.97 31.74 -46.25
CA THR A 238 -14.02 31.25 -44.87
C THR A 238 -14.82 32.27 -44.06
N PRO A 239 -15.90 31.86 -43.36
CA PRO A 239 -16.57 32.78 -42.45
C PRO A 239 -15.59 33.11 -41.33
N LEU A 240 -15.38 34.41 -41.10
CA LEU A 240 -14.66 34.99 -39.98
C LEU A 240 -15.20 34.41 -38.66
N VAL A 241 -14.51 33.42 -38.11
CA VAL A 241 -14.75 32.97 -36.74
C VAL A 241 -14.29 34.09 -35.82
N LYS A 242 -15.25 34.76 -35.18
CA LYS A 242 -14.98 35.72 -34.11
C LYS A 242 -14.19 35.01 -33.02
N ALA A 243 -13.00 35.52 -32.73
CA ALA A 243 -12.25 35.12 -31.54
C ALA A 243 -13.15 35.28 -30.29
N PRO A 244 -13.21 34.26 -29.41
CA PRO A 244 -14.03 34.34 -28.20
C PRO A 244 -13.56 35.48 -27.31
N LEU A 245 -14.51 36.18 -26.70
CA LEU A 245 -14.22 37.28 -25.78
C LEU A 245 -13.64 36.70 -24.47
N ILE A 246 -12.34 36.92 -24.25
CA ILE A 246 -11.65 36.52 -23.02
C ILE A 246 -11.75 37.68 -22.01
N SER A 247 -12.50 37.49 -20.92
CA SER A 247 -12.53 38.48 -19.83
C SER A 247 -11.34 38.26 -18.89
N GLN A 248 -10.43 39.22 -18.81
CA GLN A 248 -9.34 39.18 -17.82
C GLN A 248 -9.91 39.50 -16.42
N PRO A 249 -9.53 38.75 -15.37
CA PRO A 249 -9.96 39.06 -14.01
C PRO A 249 -9.39 40.41 -13.56
N THR A 250 -10.24 41.29 -13.05
CA THR A 250 -9.84 42.59 -12.50
C THR A 250 -9.11 42.40 -11.17
N PRO A 251 -8.02 43.14 -10.90
CA PRO A 251 -7.31 43.04 -9.63
C PRO A 251 -8.20 43.53 -8.49
N ILE A 252 -8.41 42.65 -7.50
CA ILE A 252 -9.21 42.92 -6.30
C ILE A 252 -8.42 43.91 -5.43
N LYS A 253 -8.91 45.15 -5.29
CA LYS A 253 -8.32 46.14 -4.38
C LYS A 253 -8.65 45.78 -2.93
N SER A 254 -7.67 45.86 -2.03
CA SER A 254 -7.85 45.70 -0.59
C SER A 254 -8.87 46.70 -0.05
N SER A 255 -9.68 46.28 0.93
CA SER A 255 -10.63 47.17 1.58
C SER A 255 -9.92 48.15 2.51
N LEU A 256 -10.41 49.39 2.59
CA LEU A 256 -9.89 50.45 3.48
C LEU A 256 -9.81 50.02 4.95
N ARG A 257 -10.66 49.07 5.36
CA ARG A 257 -10.69 48.51 6.72
C ARG A 257 -9.52 47.55 6.97
N ALA A 258 -9.19 46.69 6.01
CA ALA A 258 -8.07 45.74 6.13
C ALA A 258 -6.72 46.46 6.19
N GLU A 259 -6.59 47.63 5.56
CA GLU A 259 -5.40 48.47 5.68
C GLU A 259 -5.32 49.17 7.06
N ARG A 260 -6.44 49.69 7.57
CA ARG A 260 -6.50 50.34 8.89
C ARG A 260 -6.22 49.38 10.05
N GLU A 261 -6.69 48.14 9.96
CA GLU A 261 -6.52 47.11 11.01
C GLU A 261 -5.15 46.40 10.95
N ARG A 262 -4.37 46.54 9.86
CA ARG A 262 -2.99 46.02 9.79
C ARG A 262 -2.01 46.76 10.70
N GLN A 263 -2.36 47.96 11.14
CA GLN A 263 -1.51 48.84 11.92
C GLN A 263 -2.17 49.10 13.29
N VAL A 264 -2.07 48.14 14.19
CA VAL A 264 -2.45 48.28 15.60
C VAL A 264 -1.29 47.82 16.47
N ASP A 265 -0.95 48.62 17.48
CA ASP A 265 0.10 48.30 18.45
C ASP A 265 -0.32 47.12 19.35
N LEU A 266 0.65 46.25 19.67
CA LEU A 266 0.45 44.90 20.20
C LEU A 266 -0.24 44.81 21.58
N PHE A 267 -0.51 45.93 22.25
CA PHE A 267 -1.06 45.97 23.62
C PHE A 267 -1.99 47.18 23.82
N ASP A 268 -3.26 47.05 23.41
CA ASP A 268 -4.29 48.04 23.72
C ASP A 268 -5.39 47.42 24.63
N PRO A 269 -5.51 47.83 25.91
CA PRO A 269 -6.37 47.20 26.90
C PRO A 269 -7.87 47.51 26.72
N SER A 270 -8.29 48.25 25.70
CA SER A 270 -9.69 48.63 25.45
C SER A 270 -10.51 47.64 24.59
N LEU A 271 -9.99 46.45 24.29
CA LEU A 271 -10.65 45.46 23.42
C LEU A 271 -11.72 44.57 24.08
N ALA A 272 -12.16 44.89 25.30
CA ALA A 272 -13.29 44.20 25.94
C ALA A 272 -14.62 44.74 25.38
N GLY A 273 -15.03 44.26 24.20
CA GLY A 273 -16.36 44.52 23.60
C GLY A 273 -16.37 45.01 22.15
N SER A 274 -15.23 45.13 21.47
CA SER A 274 -15.16 45.56 20.07
C SER A 274 -15.26 44.39 19.07
N LEU A 275 -15.58 44.68 17.80
CA LEU A 275 -15.59 43.67 16.74
C LEU A 275 -14.20 43.02 16.60
N PRO A 276 -14.11 41.69 16.40
CA PRO A 276 -12.84 40.98 16.25
C PRO A 276 -12.08 41.44 15.00
N PRO A 277 -10.73 41.57 15.06
CA PRO A 277 -9.92 42.07 13.96
C PRO A 277 -9.70 41.02 12.86
N LEU A 278 -9.56 41.48 11.61
CA LEU A 278 -9.33 40.62 10.44
C LEU A 278 -7.97 39.89 10.45
N SER A 279 -7.06 40.27 11.36
CA SER A 279 -5.76 39.62 11.56
C SER A 279 -5.85 38.21 12.14
N LEU A 280 -7.00 37.82 12.69
CA LEU A 280 -7.26 36.46 13.17
C LEU A 280 -7.49 35.46 12.04
N LEU A 281 -7.68 35.93 10.80
CA LEU A 281 -7.80 35.08 9.62
C LEU A 281 -6.43 34.82 9.02
N ASP A 282 -6.22 33.58 8.58
CA ASP A 282 -5.04 33.22 7.81
C ASP A 282 -5.00 34.00 6.49
N LYS A 283 -3.80 34.48 6.13
CA LYS A 283 -3.61 35.18 4.85
C LYS A 283 -3.86 34.17 3.72
N PRO A 284 -4.55 34.56 2.63
CA PRO A 284 -4.69 33.67 1.49
C PRO A 284 -3.29 33.30 0.98
N GLU A 285 -3.05 32.00 0.78
CA GLU A 285 -1.88 31.56 0.04
C GLU A 285 -1.86 32.26 -1.32
N LYS A 286 -0.65 32.59 -1.81
CA LYS A 286 -0.53 33.19 -3.15
C LYS A 286 -1.26 32.27 -4.10
N ALA A 287 -2.25 32.81 -4.83
CA ALA A 287 -2.96 32.05 -5.83
C ALA A 287 -1.91 31.37 -6.72
N PRO A 288 -2.03 30.06 -7.00
CA PRO A 288 -1.12 29.41 -7.92
C PRO A 288 -1.09 30.23 -9.21
N ASP A 289 0.10 30.39 -9.81
CA ASP A 289 0.32 31.13 -11.07
C ASP A 289 -0.34 30.42 -12.28
N THR A 290 -1.52 29.83 -12.11
CA THR A 290 -2.34 29.20 -13.14
C THR A 290 -3.07 30.27 -13.94
N HIS A 291 -2.31 31.22 -14.47
CA HIS A 291 -2.80 32.13 -15.49
C HIS A 291 -2.77 31.39 -16.82
N TYR A 292 -3.92 30.83 -17.22
CA TYR A 292 -4.07 30.31 -18.57
C TYR A 292 -3.76 31.40 -19.58
N THR A 293 -2.86 31.09 -20.51
CA THR A 293 -2.56 32.01 -21.62
C THR A 293 -3.76 32.07 -22.55
N ALA A 294 -4.02 33.21 -23.19
CA ALA A 294 -5.13 33.35 -24.15
C ALA A 294 -5.13 32.26 -25.23
N LYS A 295 -3.94 31.84 -25.68
CA LYS A 295 -3.75 30.76 -26.65
C LYS A 295 -4.18 29.38 -26.12
N GLU A 296 -3.90 29.10 -24.84
CA GLU A 296 -4.30 27.82 -24.21
C GLU A 296 -5.82 27.74 -24.05
N LEU A 297 -6.46 28.86 -23.69
CA LEU A 297 -7.91 28.94 -23.62
C LEU A 297 -8.55 28.72 -24.99
N GLU A 298 -7.97 29.27 -26.06
CA GLU A 298 -8.44 29.09 -27.42
C GLU A 298 -8.29 27.63 -27.91
N GLU A 299 -7.15 27.00 -27.63
CA GLU A 299 -6.93 25.58 -27.91
C GLU A 299 -7.93 24.70 -27.13
N MET A 300 -8.19 25.03 -25.87
CA MET A 300 -9.18 24.34 -25.05
C MET A 300 -10.61 24.56 -25.57
N SER A 301 -10.97 25.77 -26.01
CA SER A 301 -12.24 26.06 -26.68
C SER A 301 -12.45 25.20 -27.92
N ARG A 302 -11.43 25.11 -28.79
CA ARG A 302 -11.49 24.29 -30.01
C ARG A 302 -11.64 22.80 -29.68
N ASN A 303 -10.97 22.34 -28.64
CA ASN A 303 -11.11 20.96 -28.17
C ASN A 303 -12.53 20.68 -27.65
N VAL A 304 -13.14 21.61 -26.92
CA VAL A 304 -14.52 21.48 -26.44
C VAL A 304 -15.51 21.37 -27.61
N GLU A 305 -15.38 22.23 -28.62
CA GLU A 305 -16.24 22.17 -29.82
C GLU A 305 -16.10 20.85 -30.56
N LEU A 306 -14.86 20.38 -30.78
CA LEU A 306 -14.59 19.12 -31.45
C LEU A 306 -15.17 17.93 -30.68
N ARG A 307 -15.00 17.91 -29.34
CA ARG A 307 -15.56 16.83 -28.50
C ARG A 307 -17.07 16.83 -28.44
N LEU A 308 -17.72 17.99 -28.43
CA LEU A 308 -19.18 18.06 -28.51
C LEU A 308 -19.69 17.52 -29.85
N ASN A 309 -18.99 17.85 -30.94
CA ASN A 309 -19.33 17.36 -32.27
C ASN A 309 -19.18 15.84 -32.39
N ASP A 310 -18.18 15.22 -31.75
CA ASP A 310 -18.01 13.76 -31.69
C ASP A 310 -19.23 13.04 -31.10
N PHE A 311 -19.99 13.69 -30.20
CA PHE A 311 -21.24 13.17 -29.61
C PHE A 311 -22.52 13.62 -30.37
N GLY A 312 -22.35 14.22 -31.55
CA GLY A 312 -23.44 14.72 -32.39
C GLY A 312 -24.16 15.93 -31.79
N VAL A 313 -23.44 16.75 -31.02
CA VAL A 313 -23.90 18.03 -30.49
C VAL A 313 -23.10 19.15 -31.14
N GLU A 314 -23.73 19.89 -32.06
CA GLU A 314 -23.14 21.07 -32.67
C GLU A 314 -23.28 22.27 -31.73
N ALA A 315 -22.15 22.82 -31.28
CA ALA A 315 -22.08 23.97 -30.39
C ALA A 315 -20.81 24.79 -30.69
N GLN A 316 -20.88 26.11 -30.45
CA GLN A 316 -19.78 27.04 -30.63
C GLN A 316 -19.47 27.77 -29.31
N VAL A 317 -18.19 27.95 -28.98
CA VAL A 317 -17.74 28.69 -27.80
C VAL A 317 -17.76 30.19 -28.12
N VAL A 318 -18.58 30.95 -27.39
CA VAL A 318 -18.75 32.40 -27.58
C VAL A 318 -17.85 33.21 -26.64
N ALA A 319 -17.67 32.74 -25.40
CA ALA A 319 -16.87 33.40 -24.39
C ALA A 319 -16.21 32.41 -23.43
N VAL A 320 -15.08 32.82 -22.85
CA VAL A 320 -14.35 32.03 -21.86
C VAL A 320 -14.06 32.90 -20.65
N HIS A 321 -14.44 32.40 -19.47
CA HIS A 321 -14.32 33.07 -18.19
C HIS A 321 -13.48 32.20 -17.24
N PRO A 322 -12.16 32.42 -17.17
CA PRO A 322 -11.31 31.70 -16.22
C PRO A 322 -11.58 32.17 -14.79
N GLY A 323 -11.75 31.21 -13.88
CA GLY A 323 -11.92 31.44 -12.45
C GLY A 323 -10.82 30.75 -11.63
N PRO A 324 -10.81 30.92 -10.29
CA PRO A 324 -9.75 30.36 -9.44
C PRO A 324 -9.70 28.83 -9.40
N VAL A 325 -10.87 28.18 -9.53
CA VAL A 325 -11.01 26.71 -9.43
C VAL A 325 -11.57 26.10 -10.70
N VAL A 326 -12.32 26.86 -11.49
CA VAL A 326 -12.95 26.38 -12.71
C VAL A 326 -12.88 27.45 -13.80
N THR A 327 -12.76 27.02 -15.05
CA THR A 327 -12.93 27.86 -16.23
C THR A 327 -14.30 27.58 -16.84
N ARG A 328 -15.10 28.64 -17.02
CA ARG A 328 -16.43 28.54 -17.64
C ARG A 328 -16.36 28.91 -19.11
N PHE A 329 -16.81 27.99 -19.97
CA PHE A 329 -17.00 28.18 -21.40
C PHE A 329 -18.48 28.44 -21.67
N GLU A 330 -18.79 29.53 -22.35
CA GLU A 330 -20.14 29.85 -22.79
C GLU A 330 -20.37 29.28 -24.19
N LEU A 331 -21.32 28.34 -24.29
CA LEU A 331 -21.62 27.59 -25.50
C LEU A 331 -22.94 28.05 -26.11
N GLN A 332 -22.90 28.43 -27.38
CA GLN A 332 -24.08 28.64 -28.20
C GLN A 332 -24.40 27.33 -28.94
N LEU A 333 -25.58 26.77 -28.68
CA LEU A 333 -26.02 25.56 -29.34
C LEU A 333 -26.59 25.85 -30.74
N ALA A 334 -26.44 24.89 -31.65
CA ALA A 334 -27.19 24.87 -32.89
C ALA A 334 -28.70 24.77 -32.65
N ALA A 335 -29.48 25.36 -33.56
CA ALA A 335 -30.94 25.41 -33.47
C ALA A 335 -31.55 24.00 -33.32
N GLY A 336 -32.49 23.85 -32.39
CA GLY A 336 -33.18 22.57 -32.13
C GLY A 336 -32.46 21.62 -31.18
N THR A 337 -31.22 21.92 -30.75
CA THR A 337 -30.51 21.10 -29.75
C THR A 337 -31.01 21.43 -28.34
N LYS A 338 -31.51 20.41 -27.62
CA LYS A 338 -32.00 20.56 -26.24
C LYS A 338 -30.83 20.59 -25.26
N ALA A 339 -30.88 21.48 -24.26
CA ALA A 339 -29.88 21.57 -23.20
C ALA A 339 -29.68 20.24 -22.45
N SER A 340 -30.77 19.52 -22.15
CA SER A 340 -30.75 18.24 -21.44
C SER A 340 -29.92 17.15 -22.11
N ARG A 341 -29.74 17.23 -23.44
CA ARG A 341 -28.89 16.28 -24.19
C ARG A 341 -27.43 16.40 -23.76
N ILE A 342 -26.96 17.61 -23.48
CA ILE A 342 -25.59 17.88 -23.06
C ILE A 342 -25.43 17.50 -21.60
N THR A 343 -26.42 17.81 -20.76
CA THR A 343 -26.44 17.43 -19.34
C THR A 343 -26.26 15.92 -19.15
N GLY A 344 -26.87 15.09 -20.02
CA GLY A 344 -26.70 13.64 -20.01
C GLY A 344 -25.30 13.17 -20.45
N LEU A 345 -24.57 13.97 -21.22
CA LEU A 345 -23.23 13.66 -21.73
C LEU A 345 -22.11 14.10 -20.79
N ALA A 346 -22.41 14.72 -19.64
CA ALA A 346 -21.41 15.31 -18.73
C ALA A 346 -20.25 14.36 -18.39
N LYS A 347 -20.57 13.11 -18.06
CA LYS A 347 -19.57 12.09 -17.65
C LYS A 347 -18.71 11.62 -18.82
N ASP A 348 -19.32 11.47 -20.00
CA ASP A 348 -18.62 11.07 -21.22
C ASP A 348 -17.76 12.19 -21.78
N LEU A 349 -18.20 13.44 -21.63
CA LEU A 349 -17.47 14.62 -22.03
C LEU A 349 -16.30 14.90 -21.07
N ALA A 350 -16.46 14.65 -19.77
CA ALA A 350 -15.33 14.69 -18.83
C ALA A 350 -14.24 13.68 -19.21
N ARG A 351 -14.66 12.46 -19.57
CA ARG A 351 -13.77 11.41 -20.05
C ARG A 351 -13.08 11.77 -21.37
N SER A 352 -13.77 12.41 -22.31
CA SER A 352 -13.19 12.76 -23.62
C SER A 352 -12.23 13.96 -23.56
N LEU A 353 -12.46 14.89 -22.61
CA LEU A 353 -11.58 16.04 -22.35
C LEU A 353 -10.46 15.73 -21.36
N SER A 354 -10.41 14.52 -20.78
CA SER A 354 -9.42 14.13 -19.77
C SER A 354 -9.43 15.02 -18.53
N VAL A 355 -10.63 15.44 -18.10
CA VAL A 355 -10.85 16.22 -16.88
C VAL A 355 -11.58 15.37 -15.83
N VAL A 356 -11.41 15.71 -14.55
CA VAL A 356 -11.98 14.96 -13.42
C VAL A 356 -13.51 14.96 -13.47
N SER A 357 -14.11 16.10 -13.79
CA SER A 357 -15.55 16.25 -13.94
C SER A 357 -15.86 17.45 -14.82
N VAL A 358 -17.07 17.48 -15.38
CA VAL A 358 -17.62 18.62 -16.12
C VAL A 358 -18.94 18.98 -15.48
N ARG A 359 -19.15 20.26 -15.20
CA ARG A 359 -20.43 20.78 -14.72
C ARG A 359 -21.11 21.60 -15.80
N ILE A 360 -22.38 21.31 -16.04
CA ILE A 360 -23.19 21.98 -17.07
C ILE A 360 -24.23 22.86 -16.40
N VAL A 361 -24.24 24.13 -16.78
CA VAL A 361 -25.18 25.15 -16.33
C VAL A 361 -26.16 25.41 -17.47
N GLU A 362 -27.34 24.81 -17.39
CA GLU A 362 -28.32 24.82 -18.48
C GLU A 362 -28.83 26.22 -18.84
N ILE A 363 -28.88 27.14 -17.87
CA ILE A 363 -29.39 28.50 -18.06
C ILE A 363 -28.43 29.49 -17.41
N ILE A 364 -27.87 30.40 -18.21
CA ILE A 364 -27.14 31.56 -17.72
C ILE A 364 -28.10 32.77 -17.72
N PRO A 365 -28.39 33.38 -16.55
CA PRO A 365 -29.30 34.52 -16.48
C PRO A 365 -28.87 35.66 -17.42
N GLY A 366 -29.79 36.11 -18.27
CA GLY A 366 -29.54 37.22 -19.21
C GLY A 366 -28.80 36.85 -20.49
N LYS A 367 -28.47 35.57 -20.73
CA LYS A 367 -27.86 35.09 -21.98
C LYS A 367 -28.57 33.83 -22.49
N SER A 368 -28.56 33.62 -23.82
CA SER A 368 -29.12 32.44 -24.50
C SER A 368 -28.12 31.27 -24.62
N VAL A 369 -27.03 31.31 -23.85
CA VAL A 369 -25.91 30.37 -23.93
C VAL A 369 -25.91 29.43 -22.73
N ILE A 370 -25.33 28.25 -22.91
CA ILE A 370 -25.14 27.24 -21.87
C ILE A 370 -23.74 27.40 -21.29
N GLY A 371 -23.58 27.19 -19.99
CA GLY A 371 -22.27 27.20 -19.35
C GLY A 371 -21.69 25.80 -19.22
N LEU A 372 -20.42 25.63 -19.60
CA LEU A 372 -19.65 24.41 -19.36
C LEU A 372 -18.45 24.77 -18.47
N GLU A 373 -18.42 24.24 -17.26
CA GLU A 373 -17.39 24.50 -16.26
C GLU A 373 -16.41 23.32 -16.22
N LEU A 374 -15.13 23.62 -16.49
CA LEU A 374 -14.00 22.69 -16.42
C LEU A 374 -13.10 23.04 -15.23
N PRO A 375 -12.59 22.06 -14.47
CA PRO A 375 -11.61 22.29 -13.41
C PRO A 375 -10.26 22.78 -13.96
#